data_AF-A0AAE3IFD9-F1
#
_entry.id   AF-A0AAE3IFD9-F1
#
_cell.length_a   1.000
_cell.length_b   1.000
_cell.length_c   1.000
_cell.angle_alpha   90.00
_cell.angle_beta   90.00
_cell.angle_gamma   90.00
#
_symmetry.space_group_name_H-M   'P 1'
#
loop_
_entity.id
_entity.type
_entity.pdbx_description
1 polymer ?
#
loop_
_entity_poly.entity_id
_entity_poly.type
_entity_poly.pdbx_seq_one_letter_code
_entity_poly.pdbx_strand_id
1 'polypeptide(L)' 'MIFVTKDEADYLRQNIKNVKIFKTCRLKNNGSNRGKRYAEETSAVVNLLAKYRAD' A
#
# COMPACT_ATOMS: atom_id res chain seq x y z
N MET A 1 -5.88 4.22 -8.67
CA MET A 1 -4.93 4.04 -7.53
C MET A 1 -5.74 3.81 -6.28
N ILE A 2 -5.46 2.73 -5.56
CA ILE A 2 -6.29 2.30 -4.43
C ILE A 2 -5.62 2.75 -3.14
N PHE A 3 -6.39 3.38 -2.24
CA PHE A 3 -5.90 3.68 -0.90
C PHE A 3 -5.62 2.39 -0.14
N VAL A 4 -4.42 2.30 0.43
CA VAL A 4 -3.99 1.15 1.23
C VAL A 4 -3.44 1.60 2.57
N THR A 5 -3.63 0.76 3.58
CA THR A 5 -2.99 0.93 4.90
C THR A 5 -1.48 0.65 4.82
N LYS A 6 -0.77 0.82 5.94
CA LYS A 6 0.64 0.42 6.00
C LYS A 6 0.79 -1.09 5.82
N ASP A 7 -0.03 -1.86 6.53
CA ASP A 7 0.09 -3.31 6.59
C ASP A 7 -0.30 -3.93 5.26
N GLU A 8 -1.36 -3.42 4.63
CA GLU A 8 -1.73 -3.78 3.25
C GLU A 8 -0.60 -3.49 2.26
N ALA A 9 0.05 -2.33 2.38
CA ALA A 9 1.18 -1.98 1.52
C ALA A 9 2.40 -2.91 1.75
N ASP A 10 2.66 -3.31 2.99
CA ASP A 10 3.75 -4.23 3.33
C ASP A 10 3.44 -5.66 2.83
N TYR A 11 2.19 -6.12 2.96
CA TYR A 11 1.71 -7.38 2.38
C TYR A 11 1.85 -7.39 0.85
N LEU A 12 1.47 -6.30 0.17
CA LEU A 12 1.65 -6.16 -1.28
C LEU A 12 3.12 -6.22 -1.70
N ARG A 13 4.04 -5.61 -0.93
CA ARG A 13 5.49 -5.67 -1.22
C ARG A 13 6.07 -7.06 -1.07
N GLN A 14 5.53 -7.88 -0.17
CA GLN A 14 5.97 -9.26 0.02
C GLN A 14 5.49 -10.17 -1.12
N ASN A 15 4.31 -9.91 -1.70
CA ASN A 15 3.68 -10.78 -2.69
C ASN A 15 3.90 -10.34 -4.15
N ILE A 16 4.11 -9.05 -4.41
CA ILE A 16 4.33 -8.51 -5.76
C ILE A 16 5.70 -7.83 -5.82
N LYS A 17 6.63 -8.45 -6.55
CA LYS A 17 7.94 -7.85 -6.84
C LYS A 17 7.74 -6.57 -7.66
N ASN A 18 8.32 -5.45 -7.19
CA ASN A 18 8.23 -4.12 -7.82
C ASN A 18 6.84 -3.45 -7.81
N VAL A 19 5.97 -3.77 -6.86
CA VAL A 19 4.69 -3.06 -6.72
C VAL A 19 4.92 -1.55 -6.51
N LYS A 20 4.24 -0.73 -7.32
CA LYS A 20 4.29 0.73 -7.18
C LYS A 20 3.35 1.18 -6.08
N ILE A 21 3.92 1.72 -5.00
CA ILE A 21 3.17 2.29 -3.87
C ILE A 21 3.60 3.74 -3.65
N PHE A 22 2.66 4.66 -3.78
CA PHE A 22 2.84 6.09 -3.63
C PHE A 22 2.43 6.52 -2.22
N LYS A 23 3.24 7.37 -1.58
CA LYS A 23 2.94 7.96 -0.27
C LYS A 23 2.70 9.46 -0.44
N THR A 24 1.53 9.97 -0.07
CA THR A 24 1.12 11.36 -0.40
C THR A 24 1.52 12.42 0.63
N CYS A 25 2.52 12.15 1.47
CA CYS A 25 3.03 13.13 2.43
C CYS A 25 4.55 13.21 2.31
N ARG A 26 5.01 14.37 1.83
CA ARG A 26 6.42 14.68 1.57
C ARG A 26 7.18 15.17 2.81
N LEU A 27 6.51 15.49 3.91
CA LEU A 27 7.15 16.11 5.07
C LEU A 27 7.76 15.04 5.99
N LYS A 28 9.09 14.90 5.90
CA LYS A 28 9.95 14.25 6.90
C LYS A 28 9.94 15.08 8.19
N ASN A 29 8.85 15.04 8.97
CA ASN A 29 8.90 15.54 10.33
C ASN A 29 9.29 14.37 11.24
N ASN A 30 10.50 14.44 11.80
CA ASN A 30 11.07 13.63 12.89
C ASN A 30 10.07 12.65 13.54
N GLY A 31 9.99 11.42 13.02
CA GLY A 31 9.21 10.33 13.63
C GLY A 31 7.72 10.22 13.29
N SER A 32 7.17 11.03 12.38
CA SER A 32 5.73 10.93 12.03
C SER A 32 5.42 9.81 11.04
N ASN A 33 4.62 8.84 11.49
CA ASN A 33 4.02 7.79 10.64
C ASN A 33 2.88 8.30 9.75
N ARG A 34 2.56 9.60 9.78
CA ARG A 34 1.42 10.15 9.03
C ARG A 34 1.70 10.06 7.55
N GLY A 35 0.81 9.34 6.85
CA GLY A 35 0.82 9.27 5.41
C GLY A 35 -0.13 8.29 4.78
N LYS A 36 -0.94 8.78 3.84
CA LYS A 36 -1.77 7.93 3.00
C LYS A 36 -0.89 7.21 1.99
N ARG A 37 -1.11 5.91 1.83
CA ARG A 37 -0.43 5.09 0.83
C ARG A 37 -1.44 4.73 -0.25
N TYR A 38 -0.97 4.67 -1.49
CA TYR A 38 -1.78 4.35 -2.65
C TYR A 38 -1.04 3.32 -3.49
N ALA A 39 -1.68 2.20 -3.77
CA ALA A 39 -1.16 1.19 -4.67
C ALA A 39 -1.67 1.41 -6.10
N GLU A 40 -0.91 0.93 -7.08
CA GLU A 40 -1.38 0.82 -8.46
C GLU A 40 -2.60 -0.11 -8.54
N GLU A 41 -3.57 0.27 -9.36
CA GLU A 41 -4.84 -0.43 -9.50
C GLU A 41 -4.71 -1.50 -10.58
N THR A 42 -4.00 -2.57 -10.24
CA THR A 42 -3.85 -3.76 -11.09
C THR A 42 -4.70 -4.90 -10.55
N SER A 43 -5.13 -5.82 -11.41
CA SER A 43 -5.92 -6.99 -11.00
C SER A 43 -5.19 -7.81 -9.92
N ALA A 44 -3.86 -7.92 -9.98
CA ALA A 44 -3.07 -8.61 -8.96
C ALA A 44 -3.15 -7.93 -7.58
N VAL A 45 -3.04 -6.60 -7.54
CA VAL A 45 -3.16 -5.82 -6.30
C VAL A 45 -4.57 -5.94 -5.72
N VAL A 46 -5.60 -5.80 -6.56
CA VAL A 46 -7.01 -5.92 -6.14
C VAL A 46 -7.28 -7.30 -5.56
N ASN A 47 -6.84 -8.36 -6.24
CA ASN A 47 -7.05 -9.74 -5.79
C ASN A 47 -6.34 -10.04 -4.45
N LEU A 48 -5.11 -9.53 -4.27
CA LEU A 48 -4.37 -9.72 -3.02
C LEU A 48 -4.98 -8.93 -1.86
N LEU A 49 -5.41 -7.69 -2.11
CA LEU A 49 -6.10 -6.87 -1.10
C LEU A 49 -7.44 -7.48 -0.70
N ALA A 50 -8.20 -8.01 -1.67
CA ALA A 50 -9.46 -8.68 -1.40
C ALA A 50 -9.26 -9.90 -0.49
N LYS A 51 -8.22 -10.70 -0.72
CA LYS A 51 -7.84 -11.82 0.16
C LYS A 51 -7.47 -11.34 1.56
N TYR A 52 -6.58 -10.36 1.67
CA TYR A 52 -6.11 -9.84 2.95
C TYR A 52 -7.22 -9.21 3.81
N ARG A 53 -8.26 -8.63 3.19
CA ARG A 53 -9.40 -7.99 3.89
C ARG A 53 -10.52 -8.95 4.24
N ALA A 54 -10.54 -10.15 3.65
CA ALA A 54 -11.55 -11.17 3.90
C ALA A 54 -11.20 -12.04 5.11
N ASP A 55 -9.92 -12.12 5.47
CA ASP A 55 -9.40 -12.69 6.73
C ASP A 55 -9.53 -11.69 7.89
#